data_AF-A0A7E5VKJ6-F1
#
_entry.id   AF-A0A7E5VKJ6-F1
#
_cell.length_a   1.000
_cell.length_b   1.000
_cell.length_c   1.000
_cell.angle_alpha   90.00
_cell.angle_beta   90.00
_cell.angle_gamma   90.00
#
_symmetry.space_group_name_H-M   'P 1'
#
loop_
_entity.id
_entity.type
_entity.pdbx_description
1 polymer ?
#
loop_
_entity_poly.entity_id
_entity_poly.type
_entity_poly.pdbx_seq_one_letter_code
_entity_poly.pdbx_strand_id
1 'polypeptide(L)'
;MQIPNEYVSTAEDVADQVIRKGKNVLPTVARLCLISTFLEDGLRMWFQWSEQRDYMDMSWGCGKFLATMFVIINLLGQLGGCVMVLGRLKVDIACGILFFIVVLQTFAYSILWDMQFLLRNLALIGALLLVVAEARAEGRSLFAGVPSLGENKPKTYLQLAGRILLAFMFITLLRFEISFLQIVQDLLGSILMILVTVGYRTKLSALMLVLVLSVLNLYHNAWWAVPSYKPLRDFLKYDFFQTLSVIGGLLMIVYLGPGGVSMDEHKKKW
;
A
#
# COMPACT_ATOMS: atom_id res chain seq x y z
N MET A 1 -23.49 14.48 22.65
CA MET A 1 -23.95 13.76 21.44
C MET A 1 -23.54 12.30 21.61
N GLN A 2 -24.37 11.50 22.29
CA GLN A 2 -24.10 10.06 22.46
C GLN A 2 -24.59 9.36 21.21
N ILE A 3 -23.68 8.99 20.30
CA ILE A 3 -23.99 7.97 19.31
C ILE A 3 -24.38 6.73 20.13
N PRO A 4 -25.60 6.18 19.98
CA PRO A 4 -26.03 5.07 20.83
C PRO A 4 -25.06 3.92 20.62
N ASN A 5 -24.45 3.47 21.72
CA ASN A 5 -23.38 2.47 21.72
C ASN A 5 -23.78 1.19 20.97
N GLU A 6 -25.08 0.95 20.86
CA GLU A 6 -25.75 -0.11 20.12
C GLU A 6 -25.52 -0.07 18.60
N TYR A 7 -25.49 1.11 17.97
CA TYR A 7 -25.18 1.22 16.54
C TYR A 7 -23.72 0.92 16.26
N VAL A 8 -22.84 1.34 17.18
CA VAL A 8 -21.39 1.09 17.03
C VAL A 8 -21.08 -0.39 17.28
N SER A 9 -21.70 -1.03 18.27
CA SER A 9 -21.54 -2.47 18.50
C SER A 9 -22.08 -3.29 17.33
N THR A 10 -23.23 -2.92 16.77
CA THR A 10 -23.78 -3.58 15.58
C THR A 10 -22.81 -3.45 14.39
N ALA A 11 -22.18 -2.28 14.20
CA ALA A 11 -21.18 -2.10 13.16
C ALA A 11 -19.93 -2.98 13.41
N GLU A 12 -19.49 -3.14 14.66
CA GLU A 12 -18.39 -4.06 15.04
C GLU A 12 -18.71 -5.50 14.67
N ASP A 13 -19.91 -5.95 14.97
CA ASP A 13 -20.36 -7.31 14.67
C ASP A 13 -20.39 -7.56 13.15
N VAL A 14 -20.90 -6.59 12.37
CA VAL A 14 -20.90 -6.66 10.90
C VAL A 14 -19.47 -6.73 10.36
N ALA A 15 -18.58 -5.88 10.86
CA ALA A 15 -17.18 -5.88 10.47
C ALA A 15 -16.48 -7.20 10.78
N ASP A 16 -16.66 -7.75 11.99
CA ASP A 16 -16.07 -9.03 12.37
C ASP A 16 -16.65 -10.19 11.53
N GLN A 17 -17.93 -10.15 11.15
CA GLN A 17 -18.52 -11.11 10.22
C GLN A 17 -17.89 -11.03 8.81
N VAL A 18 -17.69 -9.83 8.27
CA VAL A 18 -17.03 -9.62 6.97
C VAL A 18 -15.60 -10.16 7.00
N ILE A 19 -14.85 -9.86 8.06
CA ILE A 19 -13.48 -10.36 8.24
C ILE A 19 -13.47 -11.89 8.33
N ARG A 20 -14.40 -12.48 9.08
CA ARG A 20 -14.48 -13.93 9.27
C ARG A 20 -14.80 -14.65 7.96
N LYS A 21 -15.72 -14.12 7.16
CA LYS A 21 -16.04 -14.66 5.82
C LYS A 21 -14.91 -14.44 4.82
N GLY A 22 -14.20 -13.31 4.93
CA GLY A 22 -13.10 -12.93 4.04
C GLY A 22 -11.75 -13.55 4.38
N LYS A 23 -11.59 -14.24 5.51
CA LYS A 23 -10.27 -14.64 6.07
C LYS A 23 -9.32 -15.33 5.09
N ASN A 24 -9.84 -16.14 4.16
CA ASN A 24 -9.01 -16.86 3.18
C ASN A 24 -8.60 -16.01 1.98
N VAL A 25 -9.39 -14.99 1.63
CA VAL A 25 -9.20 -14.15 0.43
C VAL A 25 -8.53 -12.82 0.77
N LEU A 26 -8.82 -12.28 1.96
CA LEU A 26 -8.35 -11.01 2.47
C LEU A 26 -6.82 -10.84 2.39
N PRO A 27 -5.97 -11.78 2.85
CA PRO A 27 -4.52 -11.60 2.78
C PRO A 27 -4.00 -11.58 1.34
N THR A 28 -4.56 -12.40 0.46
CA THR A 28 -4.15 -12.44 -0.96
C THR A 28 -4.54 -11.16 -1.67
N VAL A 29 -5.76 -10.67 -1.46
CA VAL A 29 -6.23 -9.39 -2.01
C VAL A 29 -5.40 -8.23 -1.45
N ALA A 30 -5.13 -8.23 -0.15
CA ALA A 30 -4.34 -7.19 0.49
C ALA A 30 -2.90 -7.11 -0.07
N ARG A 31 -2.24 -8.25 -0.33
CA ARG A 31 -0.92 -8.27 -1.00
C ARG A 31 -1.00 -7.78 -2.42
N LEU A 32 -1.99 -8.26 -3.18
CA LEU A 32 -2.18 -7.84 -4.58
C LEU A 32 -2.39 -6.33 -4.66
N CYS A 33 -3.22 -5.78 -3.78
CA CYS A 33 -3.45 -4.35 -3.66
C CYS A 33 -2.16 -3.61 -3.27
N LEU A 34 -1.41 -4.09 -2.27
CA LEU A 34 -0.14 -3.48 -1.83
C LEU A 34 0.89 -3.37 -2.96
N ILE A 35 1.07 -4.43 -3.74
CA ILE A 35 2.04 -4.44 -4.84
C ILE A 35 1.48 -3.91 -6.16
N SER A 36 0.22 -3.47 -6.18
CA SER A 36 -0.47 -3.11 -7.42
C SER A 36 0.21 -1.96 -8.18
N THR A 37 0.85 -1.04 -7.45
CA THR A 37 1.65 0.05 -8.05
C THR A 37 2.88 -0.48 -8.79
N PHE A 38 3.58 -1.48 -8.26
CA PHE A 38 4.70 -2.14 -8.95
C PHE A 38 4.24 -2.93 -10.17
N LEU A 39 3.08 -3.59 -10.05
CA LEU A 39 2.50 -4.35 -11.16
C LEU A 39 2.07 -3.41 -12.29
N GLU A 40 1.46 -2.27 -11.97
CA GLU A 40 1.11 -1.26 -12.96
C GLU A 40 2.34 -0.66 -13.64
N ASP A 41 3.38 -0.33 -12.88
CA ASP A 41 4.63 0.20 -13.44
C ASP A 41 5.29 -0.80 -14.40
N GLY A 42 5.33 -2.07 -14.01
CA GLY A 42 5.86 -3.14 -14.87
C GLY A 42 5.03 -3.32 -16.15
N LEU A 43 3.70 -3.27 -16.05
CA LEU A 43 2.82 -3.31 -17.22
C LEU A 43 3.00 -2.08 -18.11
N ARG A 44 3.16 -0.90 -17.52
CA ARG A 44 3.42 0.34 -18.25
C ARG A 44 4.72 0.24 -19.05
N MET A 45 5.80 -0.26 -18.44
CA MET A 45 7.07 -0.49 -19.15
C MET A 45 6.93 -1.52 -20.29
N TRP A 46 6.07 -2.53 -20.12
CA TRP A 46 5.78 -3.50 -21.19
C TRP A 46 5.08 -2.85 -22.39
N PHE A 47 4.04 -2.06 -22.14
CA PHE A 47 3.24 -1.46 -23.21
C PHE A 47 3.91 -0.23 -23.86
N GLN A 48 4.66 0.56 -23.10
CA GLN A 48 5.34 1.78 -23.54
C GLN A 48 6.87 1.58 -23.67
N TRP A 49 7.30 0.38 -24.06
CA TRP A 49 8.71 0.00 -24.10
C TRP A 49 9.59 0.98 -24.89
N SER A 50 9.14 1.38 -26.09
CA SER A 50 9.90 2.28 -26.97
C SER A 50 10.07 3.66 -26.34
N GLU A 51 9.01 4.20 -25.75
CA GLU A 51 9.01 5.53 -25.12
C GLU A 51 9.95 5.56 -23.91
N GLN A 52 9.93 4.51 -23.08
CA GLN A 52 10.83 4.38 -21.91
C GLN A 52 12.30 4.28 -22.32
N ARG A 53 12.59 3.50 -23.37
CA ARG A 53 13.94 3.37 -23.91
C ARG A 53 14.45 4.70 -24.46
N ASP A 54 13.64 5.37 -25.28
CA ASP A 54 14.03 6.62 -25.95
C ASP A 54 14.19 7.76 -24.92
N TYR A 55 13.34 7.79 -23.89
CA TYR A 55 13.50 8.71 -22.76
C TYR A 55 14.85 8.48 -22.05
N MET A 56 15.19 7.24 -21.73
CA MET A 56 16.44 6.92 -21.03
C MET A 56 17.69 7.20 -21.88
N ASP A 57 17.64 6.92 -23.18
CA ASP A 57 18.72 7.23 -24.13
C ASP A 57 18.96 8.75 -24.18
N MET A 58 17.89 9.54 -24.26
CA MET A 58 17.98 11.00 -24.29
C MET A 58 18.41 11.61 -22.95
N SER A 59 17.94 11.08 -21.82
CA SER A 59 18.28 11.58 -20.48
C SER A 59 19.71 11.27 -20.06
N TRP A 60 20.24 10.08 -20.36
CA TRP A 60 21.58 9.68 -19.96
C TRP A 60 22.63 9.85 -21.06
N GLY A 61 22.22 10.12 -22.30
CA GLY A 61 23.12 10.06 -23.47
C GLY A 61 23.74 8.67 -23.65
N CYS A 62 23.16 7.64 -23.01
CA CYS A 62 23.68 6.30 -22.98
C CYS A 62 23.03 5.52 -24.12
N GLY A 63 23.73 5.46 -25.26
CA GLY A 63 23.21 4.93 -26.52
C GLY A 63 22.26 3.74 -26.35
N LYS A 64 21.20 3.71 -27.17
CA LYS A 64 20.11 2.72 -27.28
C LYS A 64 20.29 1.30 -26.71
N PHE A 65 21.47 0.72 -26.67
CA PHE A 65 21.76 -0.56 -26.02
C PHE A 65 21.66 -0.49 -24.49
N LEU A 66 22.30 0.49 -23.84
CA LEU A 66 22.32 0.60 -22.37
C LEU A 66 20.92 0.93 -21.84
N ALA A 67 20.21 1.84 -22.52
CA ALA A 67 18.81 2.14 -22.27
C ALA A 67 17.91 0.88 -22.37
N THR A 68 18.13 0.02 -23.37
CA THR A 68 17.38 -1.24 -23.50
C THR A 68 17.62 -2.16 -22.32
N MET A 69 18.89 -2.35 -21.92
CA MET A 69 19.24 -3.19 -20.78
C MET A 69 18.61 -2.69 -19.48
N PHE A 70 18.62 -1.37 -19.26
CA PHE A 70 17.96 -0.75 -18.12
C PHE A 70 16.47 -1.10 -18.06
N VAL A 71 15.74 -0.88 -19.15
CA VAL A 71 14.29 -1.15 -19.19
C VAL A 71 14.02 -2.65 -19.03
N ILE A 72 14.87 -3.55 -19.55
CA ILE A 72 14.69 -5.02 -19.37
C ILE A 72 14.82 -5.38 -17.90
N ILE A 73 15.89 -4.91 -17.24
CA ILE A 73 16.16 -5.20 -15.82
C ILE A 73 15.00 -4.68 -14.96
N ASN A 74 14.51 -3.48 -15.26
CA ASN A 74 13.41 -2.87 -14.54
C ASN A 74 12.11 -3.67 -14.71
N LEU A 75 11.74 -3.95 -15.95
CA LEU A 75 10.56 -4.72 -16.32
C LEU A 75 10.55 -6.12 -15.68
N LEU A 76 11.62 -6.90 -15.89
CA LEU A 76 11.70 -8.28 -15.38
C LEU A 76 11.78 -8.31 -13.86
N GLY A 77 12.51 -7.37 -13.26
CA GLY A 77 12.62 -7.28 -11.82
C GLY A 77 11.30 -6.89 -11.15
N GLN A 78 10.52 -5.96 -11.72
CA GLN A 78 9.22 -5.56 -11.18
C GLN A 78 8.17 -6.66 -11.33
N LEU A 79 7.99 -7.19 -12.53
CA LEU A 79 7.01 -8.25 -12.78
C LEU A 79 7.40 -9.54 -12.04
N GLY A 80 8.68 -9.92 -12.09
CA GLY A 80 9.21 -11.07 -11.36
C GLY A 80 9.07 -10.92 -9.85
N GLY A 81 9.42 -9.75 -9.30
CA GLY A 81 9.24 -9.44 -7.88
C GLY A 81 7.78 -9.51 -7.45
N CYS A 82 6.85 -8.96 -8.23
CA CYS A 82 5.42 -9.05 -7.96
C CYS A 82 4.92 -10.49 -7.95
N VAL A 83 5.30 -11.30 -8.95
CA VAL A 83 4.92 -12.72 -9.02
C VAL A 83 5.48 -13.50 -7.82
N MET A 84 6.72 -13.23 -7.41
CA MET A 84 7.32 -13.87 -6.23
C MET A 84 6.61 -13.49 -4.92
N VAL A 85 6.22 -12.21 -4.76
CA VAL A 85 5.44 -11.75 -3.60
C VAL A 85 4.06 -12.42 -3.56
N LEU A 86 3.35 -12.48 -4.69
CA LEU A 86 2.03 -13.14 -4.78
C LEU A 86 2.12 -14.65 -4.56
N GLY A 87 3.13 -15.29 -5.19
CA GLY A 87 3.40 -16.72 -5.06
C GLY A 87 3.98 -17.12 -3.70
N ARG A 88 4.25 -16.14 -2.81
CA ARG A 88 4.87 -16.35 -1.48
C ARG A 88 6.25 -17.03 -1.56
N LEU A 89 6.95 -16.88 -2.69
CA LEU A 89 8.24 -17.51 -2.94
C LEU A 89 9.36 -16.56 -2.53
N LYS A 90 10.06 -16.87 -1.43
CA LYS A 90 11.20 -16.09 -0.92
C LYS A 90 10.93 -14.57 -0.89
N VAL A 91 9.88 -14.18 -0.16
CA VAL A 91 9.36 -12.78 -0.13
C VAL A 91 10.45 -11.77 0.25
N ASP A 92 11.37 -12.10 1.15
CA ASP A 92 12.49 -11.19 1.50
C ASP A 92 13.37 -10.87 0.28
N ILE A 93 13.64 -11.85 -0.60
CA ILE A 93 14.42 -11.64 -1.83
C ILE A 93 13.61 -10.82 -2.83
N ALA A 94 12.32 -11.12 -2.99
CA ALA A 94 11.44 -10.39 -3.89
C ALA A 94 11.34 -8.90 -3.51
N CYS A 95 11.18 -8.60 -2.22
CA CYS A 95 11.19 -7.22 -1.73
C CYS A 95 12.56 -6.56 -1.88
N GLY A 96 13.66 -7.30 -1.73
CA GLY A 96 15.01 -6.80 -2.01
C GLY A 96 15.20 -6.40 -3.48
N ILE A 97 14.71 -7.22 -4.41
CA ILE A 97 14.72 -6.92 -5.86
C ILE A 97 13.89 -5.67 -6.15
N LEU A 98 12.66 -5.59 -5.64
CA LEU A 98 11.78 -4.44 -5.86
C LEU A 98 12.37 -3.16 -5.25
N PHE A 99 12.96 -3.25 -4.05
CA PHE A 99 13.64 -2.12 -3.43
C PHE A 99 14.83 -1.63 -4.26
N PHE A 100 15.66 -2.56 -4.75
CA PHE A 100 16.77 -2.23 -5.65
C PHE A 100 16.29 -1.50 -6.91
N ILE A 101 15.16 -1.93 -7.48
CA ILE A 101 14.58 -1.25 -8.65
C ILE A 101 14.11 0.15 -8.31
N VAL A 102 13.42 0.37 -7.19
CA VAL A 102 12.99 1.73 -6.78
C VAL A 102 14.20 2.64 -6.64
N VAL A 103 15.27 2.16 -6.02
CA VAL A 103 16.52 2.92 -5.87
C VAL A 103 17.13 3.21 -7.25
N LEU A 104 17.23 2.19 -8.11
CA LEU A 104 17.76 2.32 -9.45
C LEU A 104 16.95 3.33 -10.29
N GLN A 105 15.62 3.29 -10.23
CA GLN A 105 14.73 4.26 -10.88
C GLN A 105 14.93 5.67 -10.33
N THR A 106 15.09 5.81 -9.01
CA THR A 106 15.29 7.12 -8.37
C THR A 106 16.51 7.85 -8.95
N PHE A 107 17.61 7.12 -9.17
CA PHE A 107 18.81 7.66 -9.82
C PHE A 107 18.64 7.85 -11.33
N ALA A 108 18.06 6.85 -12.02
CA ALA A 108 17.95 6.87 -13.48
C ALA A 108 17.10 8.02 -14.01
N TYR A 109 15.96 8.27 -13.37
CA TYR A 109 15.03 9.32 -13.76
C TYR A 109 15.33 10.68 -13.11
N SER A 110 16.45 10.83 -12.38
CA SER A 110 16.81 12.05 -11.63
C SER A 110 15.67 12.59 -10.74
N ILE A 111 14.89 11.68 -10.15
CA ILE A 111 13.63 11.96 -9.43
C ILE A 111 13.85 12.77 -8.15
N LEU A 112 15.08 12.79 -7.60
CA LEU A 112 15.39 13.41 -6.31
C LEU A 112 15.00 14.88 -6.19
N TRP A 113 14.82 15.59 -7.31
CA TRP A 113 14.44 17.01 -7.34
C TRP A 113 12.94 17.25 -7.50
N ASP A 114 12.14 16.22 -7.80
CA ASP A 114 10.69 16.32 -7.91
C ASP A 114 10.02 15.74 -6.65
N MET A 115 9.49 16.64 -5.82
CA MET A 115 8.84 16.28 -4.55
C MET A 115 7.66 15.33 -4.74
N GLN A 116 6.93 15.44 -5.85
CA GLN A 116 5.81 14.54 -6.11
C GLN A 116 6.32 13.13 -6.37
N PHE A 117 7.34 12.96 -7.23
CA PHE A 117 7.92 11.64 -7.48
C PHE A 117 8.70 11.07 -6.30
N LEU A 118 9.31 11.91 -5.46
CA LEU A 118 9.94 11.47 -4.21
C LEU A 118 8.92 10.82 -3.27
N LEU A 119 7.75 11.47 -3.08
CA LEU A 119 6.67 10.94 -2.26
C LEU A 119 6.11 9.62 -2.82
N ARG A 120 6.07 9.48 -4.15
CA ARG A 120 5.70 8.23 -4.83
C ARG A 120 6.66 7.09 -4.48
N ASN A 121 7.97 7.33 -4.58
CA ASN A 121 8.98 6.32 -4.23
C ASN A 121 8.96 5.98 -2.74
N LEU A 122 8.70 6.97 -1.87
CA LEU A 122 8.55 6.72 -0.43
C LEU A 122 7.34 5.83 -0.13
N ALA A 123 6.22 6.03 -0.83
CA ALA A 123 5.04 5.18 -0.71
C ALA A 123 5.32 3.75 -1.17
N LEU A 124 6.05 3.57 -2.29
CA LEU A 124 6.49 2.26 -2.77
C LEU A 124 7.38 1.52 -1.76
N ILE A 125 8.36 2.23 -1.17
CA ILE A 125 9.21 1.68 -0.12
C ILE A 125 8.37 1.30 1.11
N GLY A 126 7.41 2.15 1.50
CA GLY A 126 6.47 1.86 2.58
C GLY A 126 5.66 0.58 2.34
N ALA A 127 5.15 0.40 1.13
CA ALA A 127 4.43 -0.82 0.73
C ALA A 127 5.33 -2.07 0.82
N LEU A 128 6.58 -1.99 0.33
CA LEU A 128 7.53 -3.11 0.43
C LEU A 128 7.86 -3.46 1.89
N LEU A 129 8.09 -2.47 2.73
CA LEU A 129 8.34 -2.67 4.16
C LEU A 129 7.15 -3.36 4.84
N LEU A 130 5.91 -2.99 4.48
CA LEU A 130 4.70 -3.67 4.96
C LEU A 130 4.63 -5.13 4.52
N VAL A 131 4.98 -5.43 3.26
CA VAL A 131 5.01 -6.81 2.75
C VAL A 131 6.08 -7.65 3.46
N VAL A 132 7.28 -7.11 3.68
CA VAL A 132 8.34 -7.79 4.46
C VAL A 132 7.90 -8.01 5.90
N ALA A 133 7.30 -6.99 6.52
CA ALA A 133 6.78 -7.07 7.87
C ALA A 133 5.75 -8.20 8.02
N GLU A 134 4.83 -8.31 7.08
CA GLU A 134 3.83 -9.37 7.03
C GLU A 134 4.47 -10.76 6.85
N ALA A 135 5.37 -10.91 5.87
CA ALA A 135 6.03 -12.19 5.59
C ALA A 135 6.79 -12.72 6.80
N ARG A 136 7.47 -11.85 7.55
CA ARG A 136 8.18 -12.20 8.79
C ARG A 136 7.23 -12.53 9.94
N ALA A 137 6.05 -11.88 10.01
CA ALA A 137 5.05 -12.17 11.02
C ALA A 137 4.37 -13.53 10.81
N GLU A 138 4.06 -13.90 9.55
CA GLU A 138 3.50 -15.22 9.22
C GLU A 138 4.53 -16.36 9.32
N GLY A 139 5.79 -16.13 8.93
CA GLY A 139 6.85 -17.14 9.03
C GLY A 139 7.08 -17.62 10.48
N ARG A 140 6.84 -16.75 11.47
CA ARG A 140 6.92 -17.10 12.90
C ARG A 140 5.67 -17.81 13.43
N SER A 141 4.49 -17.61 12.84
CA SER A 141 3.26 -18.29 13.30
C SER A 141 3.17 -19.75 12.85
N LEU A 142 3.87 -20.14 11.77
CA LEU A 142 3.95 -21.52 11.30
C LEU A 142 4.76 -22.45 12.23
N PHE A 143 5.58 -21.89 13.14
CA PHE A 143 6.33 -22.63 14.16
C PHE A 143 5.62 -22.71 15.53
N ALA A 144 4.33 -22.37 15.59
CA ALA A 144 3.53 -22.28 16.83
C ALA A 144 3.05 -23.63 17.40
N GLY A 145 3.94 -24.63 17.46
CA GLY A 145 3.75 -25.84 18.25
C GLY A 145 4.50 -25.83 19.58
N VAL A 146 5.32 -24.80 19.83
CA VAL A 146 6.13 -24.65 21.05
C VAL A 146 5.77 -23.31 21.69
N PRO A 147 5.38 -23.26 22.98
CA PRO A 147 5.09 -22.02 23.66
C PRO A 147 6.38 -21.20 23.78
N SER A 148 6.57 -20.21 22.90
CA SER A 148 7.66 -19.27 23.05
C SER A 148 7.31 -18.29 24.17
N LEU A 149 7.81 -18.58 25.38
CA LEU A 149 7.77 -17.76 26.59
C LEU A 149 8.62 -16.46 26.50
N GLY A 150 8.85 -15.93 25.30
CA GLY A 150 9.60 -14.70 25.08
C GLY A 150 8.67 -13.56 24.68
N GLU A 151 8.73 -12.44 25.39
CA GLU A 151 7.90 -11.25 25.17
C GLU A 151 7.75 -10.90 23.67
N ASN A 152 6.50 -10.84 23.18
CA ASN A 152 6.11 -10.48 21.81
C ASN A 152 6.44 -9.02 21.39
N LYS A 153 7.42 -8.37 22.03
CA LYS A 153 7.91 -7.02 21.71
C LYS A 153 8.15 -6.81 20.19
N PRO A 154 8.88 -7.67 19.46
CA PRO A 154 9.19 -7.39 18.05
C PRO A 154 7.96 -7.43 17.14
N LYS A 155 6.97 -8.30 17.40
CA LYS A 155 5.72 -8.37 16.61
C LYS A 155 4.90 -7.10 16.80
N THR A 156 4.85 -6.59 18.02
CA THR A 156 4.14 -5.38 18.37
C THR A 156 4.77 -4.12 17.76
N TYR A 157 6.11 -4.00 17.81
CA TYR A 157 6.81 -2.90 17.15
C TYR A 157 6.61 -2.92 15.63
N LEU A 158 6.57 -4.11 15.02
CA LEU A 158 6.35 -4.27 13.59
C LEU A 158 4.94 -3.81 13.16
N GLN A 159 3.92 -4.10 13.98
CA GLN A 159 2.54 -3.64 13.74
C GLN A 159 2.39 -2.13 13.92
N LEU A 160 3.07 -1.54 14.92
CA LEU A 160 3.12 -0.10 15.11
C LEU A 160 3.81 0.59 13.95
N ALA A 161 4.97 0.09 13.52
CA ALA A 161 5.71 0.60 12.38
C ALA A 161 4.85 0.54 11.10
N GLY A 162 4.09 -0.56 10.91
CA GLY A 162 3.17 -0.68 9.78
C GLY A 162 2.07 0.38 9.76
N ARG A 163 1.51 0.75 10.92
CA ARG A 163 0.53 1.84 11.01
C ARG A 163 1.12 3.21 10.68
N ILE A 164 2.32 3.48 11.18
CA ILE A 164 3.03 4.73 10.90
C ILE A 164 3.35 4.83 9.41
N LEU A 165 3.84 3.74 8.80
CA LEU A 165 4.08 3.67 7.36
C LEU A 165 2.80 3.90 6.56
N LEU A 166 1.68 3.32 6.99
CA LEU A 166 0.38 3.55 6.34
C LEU A 166 -0.12 4.97 6.46
N ALA A 167 0.11 5.62 7.60
CA ALA A 167 -0.18 7.05 7.75
C ALA A 167 0.63 7.89 6.75
N PHE A 168 1.92 7.62 6.59
CA PHE A 168 2.75 8.29 5.59
C PHE A 168 2.26 8.03 4.16
N MET A 169 1.94 6.78 3.82
CA MET A 169 1.39 6.46 2.50
C MET A 169 0.06 7.16 2.25
N PHE A 170 -0.82 7.27 3.25
CA PHE A 170 -2.09 7.97 3.11
C PHE A 170 -1.91 9.48 2.90
N ILE A 171 -0.95 10.12 3.60
CA ILE A 171 -0.67 11.55 3.41
C ILE A 171 -0.35 11.86 1.94
N THR A 172 0.29 10.95 1.23
CA THR A 172 0.59 11.12 -0.21
C THR A 172 -0.64 11.11 -1.12
N LEU A 173 -1.81 10.69 -0.62
CA LEU A 173 -3.08 10.69 -1.35
C LEU A 173 -3.92 11.95 -1.12
N LEU A 174 -3.60 12.75 -0.10
CA LEU A 174 -4.39 13.94 0.22
C LEU A 174 -4.25 14.99 -0.88
N ARG A 175 -5.36 15.34 -1.52
CA ARG A 175 -5.43 16.38 -2.55
C ARG A 175 -6.03 17.63 -1.95
N PHE A 176 -5.19 18.61 -1.61
CA PHE A 176 -5.61 19.91 -1.07
C PHE A 176 -6.27 20.80 -2.14
N GLU A 177 -7.36 20.32 -2.74
CA GLU A 177 -8.20 21.09 -3.65
C GLU A 177 -9.28 21.85 -2.85
N ILE A 178 -9.62 23.08 -3.28
CA ILE A 178 -10.50 23.99 -2.54
C ILE A 178 -12.01 23.67 -2.77
N SER A 179 -12.35 22.44 -3.16
CA SER A 179 -13.75 22.01 -3.28
C SER A 179 -14.29 21.62 -1.91
N PHE A 180 -15.46 22.14 -1.54
CA PHE A 180 -16.12 21.82 -0.26
C PHE A 180 -16.25 20.31 -0.02
N LEU A 181 -16.62 19.57 -1.07
CA LEU A 181 -16.82 18.13 -0.98
C LEU A 181 -15.50 17.36 -0.80
N GLN A 182 -14.40 17.81 -1.40
CA GLN A 182 -13.07 17.22 -1.20
C GLN A 182 -12.53 17.52 0.19
N ILE A 183 -12.69 18.76 0.69
CA ILE A 183 -12.29 19.14 2.05
C ILE A 183 -12.98 18.25 3.08
N VAL A 184 -14.29 17.99 2.92
CA VAL A 184 -15.04 17.09 3.81
C VAL A 184 -14.52 15.65 3.72
N GLN A 185 -14.22 15.16 2.52
CA GLN A 185 -13.69 13.81 2.31
C GLN A 185 -12.29 13.63 2.92
N ASP A 186 -11.39 14.59 2.69
CA ASP A 186 -10.03 14.60 3.22
C ASP A 186 -10.02 14.69 4.75
N LEU A 187 -10.91 15.52 5.32
CA LEU A 187 -11.07 15.61 6.78
C LEU A 187 -11.55 14.28 7.36
N LEU A 188 -12.58 13.67 6.76
CA LEU A 188 -13.10 12.37 7.19
C LEU A 188 -12.05 11.27 7.08
N GLY A 189 -11.34 11.20 5.95
CA GLY A 189 -10.25 10.25 5.72
C GLY A 189 -9.11 10.42 6.72
N SER A 190 -8.71 11.66 7.00
CA SER A 190 -7.66 11.98 7.97
C SER A 190 -8.05 11.59 9.40
N ILE A 191 -9.31 11.83 9.81
CA ILE A 191 -9.82 11.40 11.11
C ILE A 191 -9.75 9.87 11.22
N LEU A 192 -10.23 9.13 10.21
CA LEU A 192 -10.18 7.68 10.20
C LEU A 192 -8.75 7.15 10.23
N MET A 193 -7.82 7.78 9.51
CA MET A 193 -6.41 7.40 9.55
C MET A 193 -5.75 7.63 10.91
N ILE A 194 -6.10 8.72 11.59
CA ILE A 194 -5.62 8.97 12.96
C ILE A 194 -6.14 7.87 13.89
N LEU A 195 -7.42 7.48 13.78
CA LEU A 195 -7.99 6.38 14.58
C LEU A 195 -7.27 5.05 14.32
N VAL A 196 -6.95 4.74 13.05
CA VAL A 196 -6.18 3.55 12.68
C VAL A 196 -4.76 3.59 13.25
N THR A 197 -4.11 4.76 13.19
CA THR A 197 -2.73 4.95 13.64
C THR A 197 -2.62 4.84 15.16
N VAL A 198 -3.52 5.51 15.89
CA VAL A 198 -3.65 5.43 17.36
C VAL A 198 -4.08 4.03 17.80
N GLY A 199 -4.80 3.31 16.94
CA GLY A 199 -5.24 1.96 17.23
C GLY A 199 -6.51 1.89 18.06
N TYR A 200 -7.42 2.82 17.81
CA TYR A 200 -8.74 2.84 18.41
C TYR A 200 -9.75 2.20 17.44
N ARG A 201 -10.38 1.11 17.87
CA ARG A 201 -11.30 0.29 17.06
C ARG A 201 -10.73 0.02 15.66
N THR A 202 -9.48 -0.42 15.59
CA THR A 202 -8.68 -0.37 14.35
C THR A 202 -9.36 -1.10 13.18
N LYS A 203 -9.99 -2.25 13.44
CA LYS A 203 -10.68 -3.04 12.41
C LYS A 203 -11.82 -2.26 11.76
N LEU A 204 -12.65 -1.60 12.57
CA LEU A 204 -13.75 -0.78 12.08
C LEU A 204 -13.25 0.41 11.29
N SER A 205 -12.35 1.18 11.90
CA SER A 205 -11.82 2.41 11.31
C SER A 205 -11.13 2.10 9.97
N ALA A 206 -10.37 1.01 9.89
CA ALA A 206 -9.71 0.59 8.67
C ALA A 206 -10.70 0.09 7.61
N LEU A 207 -11.73 -0.71 7.97
CA LEU A 207 -12.74 -1.16 7.00
C LEU A 207 -13.57 0.00 6.45
N MET A 208 -13.98 0.93 7.32
CA MET A 208 -14.71 2.12 6.90
C MET A 208 -13.85 2.96 5.94
N LEU A 209 -12.57 3.14 6.26
CA LEU A 209 -11.67 3.88 5.40
C LEU A 209 -11.39 3.16 4.07
N VAL A 210 -11.26 1.83 4.07
CA VAL A 210 -11.15 1.04 2.84
C VAL A 210 -12.37 1.25 1.94
N LEU A 211 -13.58 1.26 2.51
CA LEU A 211 -14.80 1.50 1.75
C LEU A 211 -14.79 2.91 1.15
N VAL A 212 -14.52 3.92 1.97
CA VAL A 212 -14.44 5.32 1.54
C VAL A 212 -13.40 5.48 0.43
N LEU A 213 -12.16 5.03 0.65
CA LEU A 213 -11.09 5.10 -0.34
C LEU A 213 -11.45 4.36 -1.63
N SER A 214 -12.10 3.20 -1.55
CA SER A 214 -12.49 2.44 -2.75
C SER A 214 -13.50 3.22 -3.60
N VAL A 215 -14.53 3.81 -2.97
CA VAL A 215 -15.54 4.61 -3.67
C VAL A 215 -14.91 5.88 -4.26
N LEU A 216 -14.09 6.58 -3.49
CA LEU A 216 -13.39 7.78 -3.95
C LEU A 216 -12.41 7.47 -5.09
N ASN A 217 -11.73 6.34 -5.02
CA ASN A 217 -10.80 5.92 -6.07
C ASN A 217 -11.52 5.65 -7.39
N LEU A 218 -12.67 4.98 -7.35
CA LEU A 218 -13.49 4.73 -8.52
C LEU A 218 -14.10 6.02 -9.10
N TYR A 219 -14.39 7.01 -8.27
CA TYR A 219 -14.99 8.28 -8.70
C TYR A 219 -13.95 9.27 -9.24
N HIS A 220 -12.90 9.56 -8.47
CA HIS A 220 -11.89 10.57 -8.80
C HIS A 220 -10.80 10.05 -9.74
N ASN A 221 -10.43 8.77 -9.63
CA ASN A 221 -9.34 8.18 -10.40
C ASN A 221 -9.85 7.22 -11.49
N ALA A 222 -11.00 7.53 -12.08
CA ALA A 222 -11.60 6.80 -13.22
C ALA A 222 -10.78 7.00 -14.51
N TRP A 223 -9.54 6.53 -14.52
CA TRP A 223 -8.60 6.70 -15.64
C TRP A 223 -9.12 6.08 -16.96
N TRP A 224 -10.01 5.08 -16.88
CA TRP A 224 -10.68 4.48 -18.04
C TRP A 224 -11.69 5.41 -18.72
N ALA A 225 -12.19 6.44 -18.04
CA ALA A 225 -13.07 7.44 -18.64
C ALA A 225 -12.30 8.50 -19.45
N VAL A 226 -10.96 8.54 -19.34
CA VAL A 226 -10.11 9.53 -20.00
C VAL A 226 -9.46 8.94 -21.26
N PRO A 227 -9.49 9.64 -22.41
CA PRO A 227 -8.84 9.18 -23.64
C PRO A 227 -7.33 8.91 -23.48
N SER A 228 -6.82 7.90 -24.19
CA SER A 228 -5.44 7.38 -24.07
C SER A 228 -4.32 8.38 -24.36
N TYR A 229 -4.59 9.44 -25.13
CA TYR A 229 -3.56 10.40 -25.54
C TYR A 229 -3.35 11.55 -24.53
N LYS A 230 -4.19 11.65 -23.49
CA LYS A 230 -4.06 12.73 -22.50
C LYS A 230 -3.06 12.33 -21.41
N PRO A 231 -2.01 13.14 -21.14
CA PRO A 231 -1.06 12.89 -20.06
C PRO A 231 -1.73 12.74 -18.68
N LEU A 232 -2.86 13.43 -18.48
CA LEU A 232 -3.68 13.32 -17.27
C LEU A 232 -4.08 11.87 -16.95
N ARG A 233 -4.25 11.01 -17.95
CA ARG A 233 -4.62 9.61 -17.74
C ARG A 233 -3.54 8.85 -16.97
N ASP A 234 -2.27 9.09 -17.25
CA ASP A 234 -1.16 8.40 -16.57
C ASP A 234 -1.04 8.85 -15.11
N PHE A 235 -1.30 10.13 -14.84
CA PHE A 235 -1.41 10.63 -13.47
C PHE A 235 -2.56 9.99 -12.70
N LEU A 236 -3.76 9.95 -13.28
CA LEU A 236 -4.93 9.32 -12.65
C LEU A 236 -4.75 7.82 -12.45
N LYS A 237 -4.10 7.14 -13.40
CA LYS A 237 -3.80 5.71 -13.30
C LYS A 237 -2.84 5.47 -12.13
N TYR A 238 -1.74 6.22 -12.04
CA TYR A 238 -0.82 6.12 -10.92
C TYR A 238 -1.54 6.32 -9.57
N ASP A 239 -2.33 7.40 -9.43
CA ASP A 239 -3.06 7.71 -8.20
C ASP A 239 -4.10 6.62 -7.87
N PHE A 240 -4.69 5.99 -8.89
CA PHE A 240 -5.57 4.84 -8.73
C PHE A 240 -4.89 3.66 -8.05
N PHE A 241 -3.71 3.27 -8.56
CA PHE A 241 -2.96 2.13 -8.03
C PHE A 241 -2.26 2.46 -6.71
N GLN A 242 -1.88 3.71 -6.47
CA GLN A 242 -1.36 4.15 -5.18
C GLN A 242 -2.46 4.08 -4.10
N THR A 243 -3.68 4.52 -4.42
CA THR A 243 -4.82 4.40 -3.51
C THR A 243 -5.14 2.94 -3.23
N LEU A 244 -5.04 2.07 -4.24
CA LEU A 244 -5.18 0.63 -4.07
C LEU A 244 -4.09 0.04 -3.15
N SER A 245 -2.85 0.52 -3.24
CA SER A 245 -1.77 0.12 -2.32
C SER A 245 -2.08 0.48 -0.86
N VAL A 246 -2.59 1.69 -0.60
CA VAL A 246 -3.02 2.10 0.75
C VAL A 246 -4.19 1.25 1.24
N ILE A 247 -5.17 0.97 0.39
CA ILE A 247 -6.27 0.03 0.69
C ILE A 247 -5.71 -1.34 1.06
N GLY A 248 -4.74 -1.86 0.31
CA GLY A 248 -4.06 -3.13 0.61
C GLY A 248 -3.41 -3.15 1.99
N GLY A 249 -2.71 -2.08 2.36
CA GLY A 249 -2.11 -1.97 3.68
C GLY A 249 -3.13 -1.86 4.82
N LEU A 250 -4.23 -1.14 4.60
CA LEU A 250 -5.35 -1.11 5.56
C LEU A 250 -6.00 -2.48 5.74
N LEU A 251 -6.23 -3.21 4.64
CA LEU A 251 -6.73 -4.59 4.68
C LEU A 251 -5.78 -5.54 5.42
N MET A 252 -4.46 -5.32 5.32
CA MET A 252 -3.48 -6.05 6.11
C MET A 252 -3.60 -5.77 7.61
N ILE A 253 -3.81 -4.52 8.01
CA ILE A 253 -4.07 -4.19 9.42
C ILE A 253 -5.34 -4.89 9.92
N VAL A 254 -6.40 -4.92 9.11
CA VAL A 254 -7.65 -5.59 9.44
C VAL A 254 -7.42 -7.09 9.67
N TYR A 255 -6.58 -7.73 8.85
CA TYR A 255 -6.24 -9.14 8.97
C TYR A 255 -5.33 -9.45 10.16
N LEU A 256 -4.25 -8.68 10.35
CA LEU A 256 -3.26 -8.89 11.42
C LEU A 256 -3.79 -8.49 12.81
N GLY A 257 -4.83 -7.66 12.87
CA GLY A 257 -5.47 -7.21 14.09
C GLY A 257 -4.80 -5.99 14.75
N PRO A 258 -5.36 -5.52 15.89
CA PRO A 258 -4.94 -4.28 16.51
C PRO A 258 -3.50 -4.30 17.05
N GLY A 259 -2.96 -5.46 17.43
CA GLY A 259 -1.58 -5.57 17.90
C GLY A 259 -1.35 -5.06 19.31
N GLY A 260 -0.29 -5.58 19.95
CA GLY A 260 -0.11 -5.52 21.41
C GLY A 260 0.04 -4.15 22.08
N VAL A 261 0.23 -3.07 21.30
CA VAL A 261 0.39 -1.67 21.77
C VAL A 261 -0.82 -0.80 21.38
N SER A 262 -1.81 -1.35 20.69
CA SER A 262 -3.06 -0.64 20.38
C SER A 262 -3.81 -0.28 21.64
N MET A 263 -4.49 0.87 21.64
CA MET A 263 -5.42 1.25 22.72
C MET A 263 -6.47 0.14 22.97
N ASP A 264 -6.90 -0.56 21.91
CA ASP A 264 -7.79 -1.72 21.98
C ASP A 264 -7.21 -2.90 22.78
N GLU A 265 -5.89 -3.09 22.78
CA GLU A 265 -5.23 -4.16 23.55
C GLU A 265 -5.05 -3.74 25.02
N HIS A 266 -4.78 -2.46 25.27
CA HIS A 266 -4.73 -1.89 26.61
C HIS A 266 -6.11 -1.94 27.31
N LYS A 267 -7.20 -1.68 26.57
CA LYS A 267 -8.58 -1.83 27.09
C LYS A 267 -8.99 -3.27 27.42
N LYS A 268 -8.30 -4.29 26.90
CA LYS A 268 -8.57 -5.70 27.23
C LYS A 268 -7.82 -6.19 28.47
N LYS A 269 -6.79 -5.45 28.91
CA LYS A 269 -5.96 -5.79 30.08
C LYS A 269 -6.45 -5.15 31.38
N TRP A 270 -7.44 -4.25 31.29
CA TRP A 270 -8.09 -3.55 32.37
C TRP A 270 -9.59 -3.87 32.35
#